data_AF-A0A919LV06-F1
#
_entry.id   AF-A0A919LV06-F1
#
_cell.length_a   1.000
_cell.length_b   1.000
_cell.length_c   1.000
_cell.angle_alpha   90.00
_cell.angle_beta   90.00
_cell.angle_gamma   90.00
#
_symmetry.space_group_name_H-M   'P 1'
#
loop_
_entity.id
_entity.type
_entity.pdbx_description
1 polymer ?
#
loop_
_entity_poly.entity_id
_entity_poly.type
_entity_poly.pdbx_seq_one_letter_code
_entity_poly.pdbx_strand_id
1 'polypeptide(L)'
;MDNVTFTLRREILGVAGLMGAGRTELMKVLYGALPRSSGSVTLDGREVVTRSPQDGLANGIVYISEDRKRDGLVLGMSVKENMSLTALRYFSRAGGSLKHKDEQQAVSDFIRLFNVKTPSMEQAIGLLSGGNQQRSPSPAG
;
A
#
# COMPACT_ATOMS: atom_id res chain seq x y z
N MET A 1 -1.38 -23.80 -1.95
CA MET A 1 -2.49 -23.35 -2.80
C MET A 1 -2.40 -24.11 -4.09
N ASP A 2 -3.46 -24.79 -4.49
CA ASP A 2 -3.40 -25.65 -5.68
C ASP A 2 -4.51 -25.26 -6.65
N ASN A 3 -4.15 -25.06 -7.92
CA ASN A 3 -5.05 -24.91 -9.06
C ASN A 3 -6.12 -23.81 -8.94
N VAL A 4 -5.71 -22.58 -8.62
CA VAL A 4 -6.61 -21.41 -8.61
C VAL A 4 -6.70 -20.82 -10.03
N THR A 5 -7.91 -20.73 -10.60
CA THR A 5 -8.17 -20.13 -11.91
C THR A 5 -9.36 -19.19 -11.86
N PHE A 6 -9.21 -17.97 -12.37
CA PHE A 6 -10.31 -17.03 -12.58
C PHE A 6 -9.95 -16.04 -13.69
N THR A 7 -10.96 -15.40 -14.29
CA THR A 7 -10.80 -14.34 -15.28
C THR A 7 -11.79 -13.24 -14.96
N LEU A 8 -11.32 -12.01 -15.01
CA LEU A 8 -12.07 -10.82 -14.65
C LEU A 8 -11.89 -9.77 -15.75
N ARG A 9 -12.85 -8.86 -15.87
CA ARG A 9 -12.67 -7.62 -16.65
C ARG A 9 -12.54 -6.43 -15.69
N ARG A 10 -13.42 -5.44 -15.82
CA ARG A 10 -13.48 -4.25 -14.97
C ARG A 10 -14.58 -4.43 -13.92
N GLU A 11 -14.28 -5.24 -12.91
CA GLU A 11 -15.25 -5.60 -11.87
C GLU A 11 -14.58 -5.78 -10.51
N ILE A 12 -15.40 -5.91 -9.47
CA ILE A 12 -14.94 -6.18 -8.10
C ILE A 12 -15.11 -7.68 -7.84
N LEU A 13 -14.00 -8.39 -7.59
CA LEU A 13 -14.03 -9.79 -7.15
C LEU A 13 -13.96 -9.89 -5.63
N GLY A 14 -14.96 -10.52 -5.02
CA GLY A 14 -14.88 -10.98 -3.64
C GLY A 14 -14.27 -12.38 -3.56
N VAL A 15 -13.18 -12.54 -2.81
CA VAL A 15 -12.57 -13.85 -2.52
C VAL A 15 -12.83 -14.22 -1.06
N ALA A 16 -13.67 -15.22 -0.83
CA ALA A 16 -14.07 -15.67 0.51
C ALA A 16 -13.65 -17.12 0.78
N GLY A 17 -13.50 -17.46 2.05
CA GLY A 17 -13.06 -18.79 2.50
C GLY A 17 -12.77 -18.81 4.00
N LEU A 18 -12.57 -20.00 4.57
CA LEU A 18 -12.19 -20.17 5.97
C LEU A 18 -10.78 -19.60 6.24
N MET A 19 -10.44 -19.37 7.52
CA MET A 19 -9.07 -19.03 7.91
C MET A 19 -8.12 -20.13 7.43
N GLY A 20 -7.00 -19.74 6.78
CA GLY A 20 -6.08 -20.70 6.15
C GLY A 20 -6.47 -21.18 4.75
N ALA A 21 -7.61 -20.74 4.19
CA ALA A 21 -7.94 -21.00 2.77
C ALA A 21 -6.99 -20.28 1.78
N GLY A 22 -6.13 -19.41 2.31
CA GLY A 22 -4.98 -18.85 1.61
C GLY A 22 -5.24 -17.52 0.89
N ARG A 23 -6.38 -16.86 1.13
CA ARG A 23 -6.76 -15.60 0.47
C ARG A 23 -5.63 -14.56 0.46
N THR A 24 -4.96 -14.37 1.59
CA THR A 24 -3.85 -13.44 1.76
C THR A 24 -2.64 -13.85 0.91
N GLU A 25 -2.35 -15.14 0.86
CA GLU A 25 -1.29 -15.73 0.06
C GLU A 25 -1.54 -15.54 -1.43
N LEU A 26 -2.79 -15.72 -1.90
CA LEU A 26 -3.15 -15.44 -3.29
C LEU A 26 -2.86 -13.98 -3.64
N MET A 27 -3.29 -13.03 -2.81
CA MET A 27 -3.05 -11.61 -3.05
C MET A 27 -1.56 -11.26 -3.03
N LYS A 28 -0.80 -11.85 -2.09
CA LYS A 28 0.65 -11.66 -2.00
C LYS A 28 1.39 -12.28 -3.20
N VAL A 29 0.93 -13.40 -3.75
CA VAL A 29 1.48 -14.00 -4.97
C VAL A 29 1.21 -13.11 -6.18
N LEU A 30 -0.02 -12.59 -6.34
CA LEU A 30 -0.35 -11.68 -7.44
C LEU A 30 0.50 -10.40 -7.40
N TYR A 31 0.68 -9.83 -6.21
CA TYR A 31 1.50 -8.63 -5.99
C TYR A 31 3.02 -8.87 -6.04
N GLY A 32 3.48 -10.13 -5.95
CA GLY A 32 4.91 -10.48 -5.96
C GLY A 32 5.60 -10.44 -4.59
N ALA A 33 4.83 -10.35 -3.49
CA ALA A 33 5.35 -10.48 -2.13
C ALA A 33 5.59 -11.95 -1.71
N LEU A 34 5.00 -12.91 -2.43
CA LEU A 34 5.29 -14.34 -2.32
C LEU A 34 5.59 -14.93 -3.70
N PRO A 35 6.50 -15.91 -3.80
CA PRO A 35 6.83 -16.52 -5.08
C PRO A 35 5.66 -17.38 -5.60
N ARG A 36 5.41 -17.30 -6.91
CA ARG A 36 4.50 -18.21 -7.63
C ARG A 36 5.25 -19.51 -7.96
N SER A 37 4.74 -20.66 -7.52
CA SER A 37 5.33 -21.97 -7.82
C SER A 37 5.02 -22.48 -9.22
N SER A 38 3.83 -22.17 -9.75
CA SER A 38 3.37 -22.60 -11.09
C SER A 38 2.24 -21.70 -11.62
N GLY A 39 1.90 -21.89 -12.90
CA GLY A 39 0.85 -21.11 -13.58
C GLY A 39 1.32 -19.74 -14.09
N SER A 40 0.39 -18.99 -14.68
CA SER A 40 0.63 -17.67 -15.26
C SER A 40 -0.47 -16.70 -14.86
N VAL A 41 -0.16 -15.41 -14.94
CA VAL A 41 -1.11 -14.31 -14.72
C VAL A 41 -1.02 -13.41 -15.93
N THR A 42 -2.16 -13.01 -16.47
CA THR A 42 -2.22 -12.04 -17.57
C THR A 42 -3.02 -10.82 -17.14
N LEU A 43 -2.55 -9.65 -17.53
CA LEU A 43 -3.22 -8.36 -17.33
C LEU A 43 -3.25 -7.64 -18.68
N ASP A 44 -4.44 -7.22 -19.12
CA ASP A 44 -4.66 -6.57 -20.42
C ASP A 44 -4.02 -7.34 -21.60
N GLY A 45 -4.14 -8.67 -21.58
CA GLY A 45 -3.62 -9.56 -22.62
C GLY A 45 -2.11 -9.79 -22.61
N ARG A 46 -1.39 -9.26 -21.62
CA ARG A 46 0.06 -9.45 -21.46
C ARG A 46 0.34 -10.32 -20.23
N GLU A 47 1.26 -11.26 -20.36
CA GLU A 47 1.73 -12.02 -19.21
C GLU A 47 2.50 -11.11 -18.25
N VAL A 48 2.17 -11.20 -16.95
CA VAL A 48 2.84 -10.46 -15.88
C VAL A 48 3.62 -11.42 -15.00
N VAL A 49 4.88 -11.03 -14.74
CA VAL A 49 5.80 -11.76 -13.88
C VAL A 49 6.11 -10.87 -12.69
N THR A 50 5.65 -11.28 -11.51
CA THR A 50 5.84 -10.55 -10.26
C THR A 50 6.77 -11.36 -9.36
N ARG A 51 8.06 -10.97 -9.29
CA ARG A 51 9.08 -11.61 -8.43
C ARG A 51 9.34 -10.81 -7.16
N SER A 52 8.85 -9.57 -7.16
CA SER A 52 8.95 -8.64 -6.06
C SER A 52 7.71 -7.74 -6.01
N PRO A 53 7.40 -7.12 -4.85
CA PRO A 53 6.39 -6.06 -4.74
C PRO A 53 6.56 -4.94 -5.77
N GLN A 54 7.81 -4.59 -6.11
CA GLN A 54 8.14 -3.57 -7.09
C GLN A 54 7.70 -3.96 -8.49
N ASP A 55 7.82 -5.24 -8.86
CA ASP A 55 7.32 -5.74 -10.14
C ASP A 55 5.79 -5.69 -10.17
N GLY A 56 5.13 -6.05 -9.07
CA GLY A 56 3.67 -5.93 -8.93
C GLY A 56 3.20 -4.51 -9.21
N LEU A 57 3.80 -3.54 -8.53
CA LEU A 57 3.49 -2.13 -8.71
C LEU A 57 3.77 -1.64 -10.13
N ALA A 58 4.89 -2.05 -10.74
CA ALA A 58 5.25 -1.69 -12.12
C ALA A 58 4.25 -2.26 -13.15
N ASN A 59 3.62 -3.38 -12.83
CA ASN A 59 2.53 -3.97 -13.61
C ASN A 59 1.15 -3.38 -13.28
N GLY A 60 1.07 -2.38 -12.39
CA GLY A 60 -0.21 -1.74 -12.00
C GLY A 60 -1.00 -2.53 -10.94
N ILE A 61 -0.38 -3.50 -10.28
CA ILE A 61 -0.99 -4.28 -9.20
C ILE A 61 -0.63 -3.63 -7.86
N VAL A 62 -1.64 -3.19 -7.12
CA VAL A 62 -1.48 -2.59 -5.78
C VAL A 62 -2.04 -3.55 -4.74
N TYR A 63 -1.27 -3.79 -3.68
CA TYR A 63 -1.69 -4.61 -2.55
C TYR A 63 -1.81 -3.76 -1.29
N ILE A 64 -2.93 -3.94 -0.59
CA ILE A 64 -3.19 -3.29 0.69
C ILE A 64 -3.29 -4.39 1.74
N SER A 65 -2.36 -4.41 2.70
CA SER A 65 -2.33 -5.45 3.74
C SER A 65 -3.54 -5.37 4.68
N GLU A 66 -4.05 -6.54 5.09
CA GLU A 66 -5.07 -6.67 6.13
C GLU A 66 -4.55 -6.16 7.49
N ASP A 67 -3.27 -6.39 7.80
CA ASP A 67 -2.61 -5.85 9.00
C ASP A 67 -1.88 -4.54 8.69
N ARG A 68 -2.64 -3.55 8.22
CA ARG A 68 -2.12 -2.24 7.83
C ARG A 68 -1.37 -1.52 8.97
N LYS A 69 -1.64 -1.88 10.22
CA LYS A 69 -0.92 -1.31 11.37
C LYS A 69 0.50 -1.84 11.48
N ARG A 70 0.69 -3.15 11.33
CA ARG A 70 2.02 -3.77 11.42
C ARG A 70 2.81 -3.59 10.13
N ASP A 71 2.17 -3.78 8.99
CA ASP A 71 2.85 -3.84 7.70
C ASP A 71 2.89 -2.49 7.00
N GLY A 72 1.99 -1.57 7.39
CA GLY A 72 1.78 -0.31 6.70
C GLY A 72 2.28 0.93 7.43
N LEU A 73 2.47 0.92 8.74
CA LEU A 73 2.76 2.16 9.47
C LEU A 73 4.08 2.06 10.22
N VAL A 74 4.86 3.14 10.15
CA VAL A 74 6.01 3.34 11.04
C VAL A 74 5.49 4.07 12.26
N LEU A 75 5.11 3.32 13.30
CA LEU A 75 4.36 3.85 14.45
C LEU A 75 5.08 4.96 15.23
N GLY A 76 6.42 4.97 15.20
CA GLY A 76 7.25 5.99 15.82
C GLY A 76 7.37 7.29 15.03
N MET A 77 6.94 7.30 13.76
CA MET A 77 6.95 8.48 12.90
C MET A 77 5.65 9.28 13.03
N SER A 78 5.74 10.55 12.69
CA SER A 78 4.60 11.46 12.59
C SER A 78 3.64 11.06 11.46
N VAL A 79 2.43 11.62 11.47
CA VAL A 79 1.48 11.51 10.35
C VAL A 79 2.11 12.02 9.05
N LYS A 80 2.80 13.17 9.11
CA LYS A 80 3.49 13.76 7.96
C LYS A 80 4.51 12.80 7.35
N GLU A 81 5.42 12.28 8.18
CA GLU A 81 6.47 11.36 7.72
C GLU A 81 5.90 10.07 7.13
N ASN A 82 4.88 9.47 7.77
CA ASN A 82 4.24 8.28 7.22
C ASN A 82 3.57 8.52 5.86
N MET A 83 3.03 9.72 5.64
CA MET A 83 2.39 10.08 4.38
C MET A 83 3.39 10.49 3.29
N SER A 84 4.52 11.10 3.66
CA SER A 84 5.50 11.63 2.69
C SER A 84 6.61 10.64 2.33
N LEU A 85 6.84 9.58 3.12
CA LEU A 85 7.99 8.70 2.97
C LEU A 85 8.07 7.98 1.61
N THR A 86 6.96 7.51 1.04
CA THR A 86 6.94 6.89 -0.30
C THR A 86 7.20 7.88 -1.43
N ALA A 87 6.83 9.14 -1.21
CA ALA A 87 7.05 10.24 -2.13
C ALA A 87 8.28 11.09 -1.75
N LEU A 88 9.14 10.62 -0.86
CA LEU A 88 10.25 11.44 -0.32
C LEU A 88 11.17 11.97 -1.43
N ARG A 89 11.37 11.18 -2.50
CA ARG A 89 12.13 11.59 -3.68
C ARG A 89 11.50 12.80 -4.40
N TYR A 90 10.18 12.90 -4.46
CA TYR A 90 9.47 14.02 -5.07
C TYR A 90 9.63 15.32 -4.26
N PHE A 91 9.66 15.18 -2.94
CA PHE A 91 9.89 16.28 -2.01
C PHE A 91 11.36 16.61 -1.79
N SER A 92 12.29 15.79 -2.28
CA SER A 92 13.73 16.04 -2.14
C SER A 92 14.25 16.95 -3.25
N ARG A 93 15.16 17.86 -2.91
CA ARG A 93 15.96 18.63 -3.88
C ARG A 93 17.23 17.86 -4.25
N ALA A 94 17.84 18.22 -5.38
CA ALA A 94 19.08 17.61 -5.87
C ALA A 94 20.25 17.64 -4.84
N GLY A 95 20.23 18.59 -3.90
CA GLY A 95 21.21 18.70 -2.80
C GLY A 95 20.79 18.03 -1.49
N GLY A 96 19.80 17.14 -1.48
CA GLY A 96 19.38 16.37 -0.29
C GLY A 96 18.45 17.10 0.69
N SER A 97 18.21 18.41 0.53
CA SER A 97 17.21 19.14 1.35
C SER A 97 15.76 18.84 0.93
N LEU A 98 14.82 18.93 1.87
CA LEU A 98 13.39 18.73 1.62
C LEU A 98 12.66 20.03 1.25
N LYS A 99 11.74 19.93 0.29
CA LYS A 99 10.77 20.96 -0.08
C LYS A 99 9.62 20.98 0.92
N HIS A 100 9.90 21.42 2.15
CA HIS A 100 8.93 21.35 3.26
C HIS A 100 7.56 21.97 2.96
N LYS A 101 7.50 23.06 2.19
CA LYS A 101 6.21 23.66 1.81
C LYS A 101 5.36 22.71 0.95
N ASP A 102 5.98 22.09 -0.05
CA ASP A 102 5.30 21.17 -0.97
C ASP A 102 4.87 19.88 -0.25
N GLU A 103 5.73 19.38 0.64
CA GLU A 103 5.44 18.24 1.50
C GLU A 103 4.24 18.52 2.42
N GLN A 104 4.28 19.64 3.15
CA GLN A 104 3.20 20.01 4.08
C GLN A 104 1.87 20.22 3.34
N GLN A 105 1.90 20.82 2.15
CA GLN A 105 0.71 21.02 1.34
C GLN A 105 0.11 19.68 0.92
N ALA A 106 0.92 18.76 0.37
CA ALA A 106 0.46 17.44 -0.04
C ALA A 106 -0.10 16.64 1.15
N VAL A 107 0.57 16.68 2.31
CA VAL A 107 0.10 16.02 3.53
C VAL A 107 -1.22 16.64 4.02
N SER A 108 -1.38 17.96 3.95
CA SER A 108 -2.64 18.62 4.31
C SER A 108 -3.79 18.18 3.42
N ASP A 109 -3.54 18.07 2.11
CA ASP A 109 -4.54 17.62 1.15
C ASP A 109 -4.93 16.15 1.39
N PHE A 110 -3.97 15.28 1.73
CA PHE A 110 -4.26 13.90 2.11
C PHE A 110 -5.05 13.79 3.42
N ILE A 111 -4.70 14.58 4.45
CA ILE A 111 -5.45 14.60 5.72
C ILE A 111 -6.92 14.95 5.45
N ARG A 112 -7.18 15.92 4.57
CA ARG A 112 -8.55 16.32 4.18
C ARG A 112 -9.24 15.24 3.36
N LEU A 113 -8.59 14.76 2.29
CA LEU A 113 -9.15 13.78 1.37
C LEU A 113 -9.55 12.48 2.08
N PHE A 114 -8.70 12.00 2.99
CA PHE A 114 -8.94 10.77 3.75
C PHE A 114 -9.63 11.00 5.09
N ASN A 115 -10.00 12.25 5.43
CA ASN A 115 -10.65 12.62 6.69
C ASN A 115 -9.92 12.04 7.93
N VAL A 116 -8.60 12.23 7.97
CA VAL A 116 -7.75 11.78 9.08
C VAL A 116 -7.91 12.74 10.24
N LYS A 117 -8.48 12.27 11.35
CA LYS A 117 -8.60 13.08 12.57
C LYS A 117 -7.30 13.03 13.35
N THR A 118 -6.52 14.11 13.30
CA THR A 118 -5.27 14.27 14.04
C THR A 118 -5.19 15.70 14.59
N PRO A 119 -4.65 15.93 15.80
CA PRO A 119 -4.45 17.28 16.34
C PRO A 119 -3.39 18.06 15.55
N SER A 120 -2.44 17.37 14.90
CA SER A 120 -1.40 17.95 14.06
C SER A 120 -0.81 16.89 13.12
N MET A 121 -0.20 17.32 12.02
CA MET A 121 0.58 16.42 11.15
C MET A 121 1.88 15.93 11.81
N GLU A 122 2.33 16.59 12.88
CA GLU A 122 3.52 16.19 13.66
C GLU A 122 3.19 15.14 14.74
N GLN A 123 1.91 14.82 14.96
CA GLN A 123 1.49 13.79 15.91
C GLN A 123 2.05 12.42 15.49
N ALA A 124 2.62 11.67 16.43
CA ALA A 124 3.02 10.29 16.18
C ALA A 124 1.81 9.44 15.74
N ILE A 125 1.93 8.75 14.60
CA ILE A 125 0.80 8.02 14.00
C ILE A 125 0.31 6.87 14.89
N GLY A 126 1.22 6.29 15.68
CA GLY A 126 0.92 5.23 16.63
C GLY A 126 -0.06 5.65 17.73
N LEU A 127 -0.18 6.96 18.00
CA LEU A 127 -1.08 7.50 19.02
C LEU A 127 -2.48 7.86 18.48
N LEU A 128 -2.71 7.73 17.17
CA LEU A 128 -4.05 7.89 16.61
C LEU A 128 -4.94 6.68 16.90
N SER A 129 -6.25 6.88 16.91
CA SER A 129 -7.20 5.76 17.01
C SER A 129 -7.02 4.79 15.84
N GLY A 130 -7.35 3.50 16.05
CA GLY A 130 -7.20 2.48 15.01
C GLY A 130 -7.90 2.81 13.70
N GLY A 131 -9.09 3.43 13.76
CA GLY A 131 -9.81 3.88 12.57
C GLY A 131 -9.10 5.03 11.85
N ASN A 132 -8.41 5.93 12.55
CA ASN A 132 -7.60 6.97 11.91
C ASN A 132 -6.31 6.40 11.32
N GLN A 133 -5.67 5.44 12.00
CA GLN A 133 -4.51 4.72 11.47
C GLN A 133 -4.85 4.04 10.13
N GLN A 134 -6.04 3.46 10.02
CA GLN A 134 -6.54 2.85 8.78
C GLN A 134 -6.95 3.85 7.69
N ARG A 135 -7.04 5.16 7.97
CA ARG A 135 -7.34 6.20 6.98
C ARG A 135 -6.08 6.89 6.45
N SER A 136 -5.04 7.00 7.28
CA SER A 136 -3.78 7.62 6.87
C SER A 136 -3.11 6.84 5.75
N PRO A 137 -2.61 7.50 4.68
CA PRO A 137 -1.65 6.91 3.76
C PRO A 137 -0.43 6.36 4.50
N SER A 138 0.17 5.34 3.93
CA SER A 138 1.17 4.47 4.56
C SER A 138 2.39 4.39 3.64
N PRO A 139 3.61 4.29 4.18
CA PRO A 139 4.81 4.12 3.36
C PRO A 139 4.91 2.77 2.62
N ALA A 140 4.03 1.82 2.92
CA ALA A 140 4.11 0.47 2.38
C ALA A 140 3.09 0.20 1.26
N GLY A 141 2.33 1.22 0.85
CA GLY A 141 1.28 1.13 -0.17
C GLY A 141 1.35 2.23 -1.21
#